data_AF-A0A7K6J1T6-F1
#
_entry.id   AF-A0A7K6J1T6-F1
#
_cell.length_a   1.000
_cell.length_b   1.000
_cell.length_c   1.000
_cell.angle_alpha   90.00
_cell.angle_beta   90.00
_cell.angle_gamma   90.00
#
_symmetry.space_group_name_H-M   'P 1'
#
loop_
_entity.id
_entity.type
_entity.pdbx_description
1 polymer ?
#
loop_
_entity_poly.entity_id
_entity_poly.type
_entity_poly.pdbx_seq_one_letter_code
_entity_poly.pdbx_strand_id
1 'polypeptide(L)'
;GAPGLPGMPGVPGRDGRDGLKGAKGEPEDRGETGDVGPPGKPGKVGPMGIPGRPGLPGLSGLPGSPGEPGDYEVTSKSAFSAARSISSYPRREQPVRFDRIITNENGHYENRYGRFTCRVPGTYYFTYHVT
;
A
#
# COMPACT_ATOMS: atom_id res chain seq x y z
N GLY A 1 -0.48 -0.13 8.80
CA GLY A 1 -0.42 0.65 10.06
C GLY A 1 -0.56 -0.29 11.23
N ALA A 2 -0.02 0.08 12.41
CA ALA A 2 -0.20 -0.71 13.62
C ALA A 2 -1.69 -0.70 14.10
N PRO A 3 -2.16 -1.76 14.79
CA PRO A 3 -3.52 -1.80 15.35
C PRO A 3 -3.79 -0.65 16.35
N GLY A 4 -5.07 -0.24 16.46
CA GLY A 4 -5.51 0.76 17.43
C GLY A 4 -5.41 0.28 18.88
N LEU A 5 -5.34 1.22 19.83
CA LEU A 5 -5.29 0.93 21.26
C LEU A 5 -6.61 0.29 21.77
N PRO A 6 -6.56 -0.60 22.78
CA PRO A 6 -7.76 -1.16 23.42
C PRO A 6 -8.68 -0.07 24.00
N GLY A 7 -10.00 -0.34 24.01
CA GLY A 7 -10.98 0.55 24.63
C GLY A 7 -10.86 0.61 26.16
N MET A 8 -11.37 1.69 26.77
CA MET A 8 -11.37 1.88 28.23
C MET A 8 -12.35 0.89 28.91
N PRO A 9 -12.09 0.47 30.17
CA PRO A 9 -13.02 -0.34 30.95
C PRO A 9 -14.41 0.31 31.11
N GLY A 10 -15.45 -0.51 31.21
CA GLY A 10 -16.82 -0.04 31.48
C GLY A 10 -16.96 0.57 32.89
N VAL A 11 -17.96 1.45 33.06
CA VAL A 11 -18.28 2.05 34.37
C VAL A 11 -18.85 0.99 35.35
N PRO A 12 -18.61 1.11 36.67
CA PRO A 12 -19.24 0.25 37.67
C PRO A 12 -20.78 0.29 37.58
N GLY A 13 -21.43 -0.82 37.93
CA GLY A 13 -22.90 -0.90 38.03
C GLY A 13 -23.45 0.03 39.12
N ARG A 14 -24.73 0.39 39.01
CA ARG A 14 -25.43 1.18 40.05
C ARG A 14 -25.65 0.32 41.31
N ASP A 15 -25.68 0.96 42.47
CA ASP A 15 -25.98 0.30 43.73
C ASP A 15 -27.34 -0.43 43.71
N GLY A 16 -27.43 -1.54 44.45
CA GLY A 16 -28.67 -2.29 44.62
C GLY A 16 -29.74 -1.46 45.35
N ARG A 17 -31.02 -1.78 45.12
CA ARG A 17 -32.13 -1.16 45.86
C ARG A 17 -32.17 -1.68 47.30
N ASP A 18 -32.63 -0.83 48.23
CA ASP A 18 -32.83 -1.19 49.62
C ASP A 18 -33.73 -2.44 49.77
N GLY A 19 -33.44 -3.24 50.80
CA GLY A 19 -34.27 -4.40 51.15
C GLY A 19 -35.68 -3.98 51.58
N LEU A 20 -36.66 -4.86 51.36
CA LEU A 20 -38.03 -4.65 51.83
C LEU A 20 -38.06 -4.58 53.37
N LYS A 21 -38.86 -3.67 53.92
CA LYS A 21 -39.10 -3.58 55.36
C LYS A 21 -39.66 -4.93 55.85
N GLY A 22 -39.16 -5.41 57.01
CA GLY A 22 -39.64 -6.66 57.62
C GLY A 22 -41.14 -6.64 57.85
N ALA A 23 -41.77 -7.82 57.80
CA ALA A 23 -43.20 -7.97 58.06
C ALA A 23 -43.54 -7.50 59.48
N LYS A 24 -44.66 -6.79 59.62
CA LYS A 24 -45.21 -6.44 60.94
C LYS A 24 -45.57 -7.74 61.66
N GLY A 25 -45.14 -7.91 62.92
CA GLY A 25 -45.52 -9.07 63.73
C GLY A 25 -47.05 -9.21 63.81
N GLU A 26 -47.55 -10.44 63.74
CA GLU A 26 -48.96 -10.76 63.94
C GLU A 26 -49.36 -10.61 65.43
N PRO A 27 -50.62 -10.26 65.73
CA PRO A 27 -51.02 -9.71 67.03
C PRO A 27 -51.28 -10.79 68.09
N GLU A 28 -50.99 -10.49 69.36
CA GLU A 28 -51.48 -11.29 70.50
C GLU A 28 -52.34 -10.47 71.46
N ASP A 29 -53.40 -11.14 71.91
CA ASP A 29 -54.36 -10.72 72.93
C ASP A 29 -53.66 -10.52 74.29
N ARG A 30 -53.76 -9.30 74.82
CA ARG A 30 -53.56 -8.89 76.23
C ARG A 30 -52.61 -9.72 77.10
N GLY A 31 -51.34 -9.32 77.16
CA GLY A 31 -50.43 -9.58 78.30
C GLY A 31 -48.94 -9.52 77.93
N GLU A 32 -48.20 -8.58 78.55
CA GLU A 32 -46.74 -8.33 78.47
C GLU A 32 -46.15 -8.09 77.05
N THR A 33 -45.64 -6.87 76.82
CA THR A 33 -45.05 -6.47 75.53
C THR A 33 -43.79 -7.30 75.25
N GLY A 34 -43.89 -8.26 74.32
CA GLY A 34 -42.75 -9.04 73.85
C GLY A 34 -41.67 -8.18 73.19
N ASP A 35 -40.42 -8.64 73.29
CA ASP A 35 -39.24 -7.96 72.78
C ASP A 35 -39.34 -7.63 71.28
N VAL A 36 -38.78 -6.48 70.89
CA VAL A 36 -38.72 -6.05 69.48
C VAL A 36 -38.01 -7.12 68.66
N GLY A 37 -38.65 -7.59 67.58
CA GLY A 37 -38.08 -8.59 66.69
C GLY A 37 -36.73 -8.17 66.10
N PRO A 38 -35.87 -9.14 65.74
CA PRO A 38 -34.53 -8.86 65.22
C PRO A 38 -34.58 -8.05 63.92
N PRO A 39 -33.55 -7.22 63.64
CA PRO A 39 -33.45 -6.50 62.38
C PRO A 39 -33.56 -7.42 61.16
N GLY A 40 -34.19 -6.91 60.09
CA GLY A 40 -34.29 -7.62 58.82
C GLY A 40 -32.91 -7.95 58.24
N LYS A 41 -32.81 -9.05 57.48
CA LYS A 41 -31.57 -9.45 56.81
C LYS A 41 -31.14 -8.38 55.78
N PRO A 42 -29.84 -8.19 55.54
CA PRO A 42 -29.35 -7.33 54.48
C PRO A 42 -29.95 -7.68 53.10
N GLY A 43 -30.15 -6.66 52.26
CA GLY A 43 -30.59 -6.84 50.88
C GLY A 43 -29.61 -7.69 50.05
N LYS A 44 -30.10 -8.30 48.98
CA LYS A 44 -29.24 -9.04 48.04
C LYS A 44 -28.34 -8.07 47.28
N VAL A 45 -27.11 -8.50 47.00
CA VAL A 45 -26.18 -7.78 46.11
C VAL A 45 -26.82 -7.60 44.74
N GLY A 46 -26.70 -6.40 44.17
CA GLY A 46 -27.22 -6.10 42.83
C GLY A 46 -26.56 -6.92 41.72
N PRO A 47 -27.20 -7.03 40.54
CA PRO A 47 -26.61 -7.73 39.41
C PRO A 47 -25.34 -7.02 38.91
N MET A 48 -24.43 -7.79 38.30
CA MET A 48 -23.24 -7.25 37.63
C MET A 48 -23.64 -6.30 36.49
N GLY A 49 -22.88 -5.23 36.31
CA GLY A 49 -23.07 -4.28 35.22
C GLY A 49 -22.89 -4.94 33.84
N ILE A 50 -23.48 -4.32 32.82
CA ILE A 50 -23.32 -4.77 31.42
C ILE A 50 -21.87 -4.57 30.92
N PRO A 51 -21.33 -5.48 30.08
CA PRO A 51 -20.03 -5.28 29.44
C PRO A 51 -19.99 -3.99 28.62
N GLY A 52 -18.81 -3.37 28.56
CA GLY A 52 -18.56 -2.21 27.69
C GLY A 52 -18.72 -2.56 26.21
N ARG A 53 -19.01 -1.54 25.39
CA ARG A 53 -19.11 -1.71 23.93
C ARG A 53 -17.72 -1.95 23.30
N PRO A 54 -17.63 -2.64 22.16
CA PRO A 54 -16.39 -2.74 21.40
C PRO A 54 -15.82 -1.37 21.02
N GLY A 55 -14.49 -1.28 20.92
CA GLY A 55 -13.81 -0.08 20.43
C GLY A 55 -14.13 0.21 18.96
N LEU A 56 -13.90 1.46 18.54
CA LEU A 56 -14.07 1.87 17.14
C LEU A 56 -13.01 1.21 16.25
N PRO A 57 -13.30 0.97 14.95
CA PRO A 57 -12.31 0.56 13.97
C PRO A 57 -11.16 1.57 13.88
N GLY A 58 -9.95 1.08 13.59
CA GLY A 58 -8.79 1.94 13.32
C GLY A 58 -8.98 2.80 12.06
N LEU A 59 -8.25 3.91 11.97
CA LEU A 59 -8.23 4.76 10.78
C LEU A 59 -7.61 4.02 9.59
N SER A 60 -8.10 4.33 8.39
CA SER A 60 -7.52 3.85 7.13
C SER A 60 -6.05 4.26 6.99
N GLY A 61 -5.25 3.40 6.37
CA GLY A 61 -3.86 3.72 6.02
C GLY A 61 -3.79 4.87 5.01
N LEU A 62 -2.65 5.57 4.99
CA LEU A 62 -2.37 6.58 3.96
C LEU A 62 -2.25 5.92 2.57
N PRO A 63 -2.62 6.62 1.49
CA PRO A 63 -2.33 6.18 0.13
C PRO A 63 -0.84 5.92 -0.10
N GLY A 64 -0.51 4.98 -0.98
CA GLY A 64 0.86 4.77 -1.44
C GLY A 64 1.39 5.98 -2.21
N SER A 65 2.72 6.13 -2.26
CA SER A 65 3.37 7.15 -3.08
C SER A 65 3.10 6.90 -4.57
N PRO A 66 3.04 7.95 -5.41
CA PRO A 66 3.03 7.81 -6.86
C PRO A 66 4.21 6.95 -7.36
N GLY A 67 4.00 6.19 -8.43
CA GLY A 67 5.07 5.49 -9.12
C GLY A 67 6.02 6.44 -9.84
N GLU A 68 7.25 6.00 -10.12
CA GLU A 68 8.21 6.82 -10.87
C GLU A 68 7.76 7.00 -12.35
N PRO A 69 8.05 8.15 -12.97
CA PRO A 69 7.80 8.37 -14.40
C PRO A 69 8.55 7.34 -15.28
N GLY A 70 7.93 6.93 -16.39
CA GLY A 70 8.58 6.06 -17.38
C GLY A 70 9.51 6.83 -18.32
N ASP A 71 10.69 6.28 -18.62
CA ASP A 71 11.75 6.91 -19.43
C ASP A 71 11.56 6.74 -20.95
N TYR A 72 10.32 6.86 -21.44
CA TYR A 72 10.00 6.55 -22.85
C TYR A 72 10.37 7.67 -23.84
N GLU A 73 10.82 8.84 -23.37
CA GLU A 73 11.15 9.98 -24.25
C GLU A 73 12.59 9.98 -24.77
N VAL A 74 13.53 9.28 -24.14
CA VAL A 74 14.94 9.25 -24.59
C VAL A 74 15.22 7.99 -25.40
N THR A 75 14.41 7.72 -26.43
CA THR A 75 14.78 6.69 -27.40
C THR A 75 15.93 7.22 -28.25
N SER A 76 17.17 6.90 -27.85
CA SER A 76 18.35 7.21 -28.65
C SER A 76 18.28 6.44 -29.98
N LYS A 77 17.88 7.11 -31.06
CA LYS A 77 17.74 6.50 -32.39
C LYS A 77 19.11 6.38 -33.07
N SER A 78 19.32 5.31 -33.81
CA SER A 78 20.53 5.10 -34.60
C SER A 78 20.19 4.40 -35.90
N ALA A 79 20.29 5.12 -37.02
CA ALA A 79 20.06 4.57 -38.35
C ALA A 79 20.94 5.30 -39.39
N PHE A 80 21.33 4.57 -40.44
CA PHE A 80 21.94 5.16 -41.62
C PHE A 80 21.52 4.42 -42.88
N SER A 81 21.56 5.11 -44.00
CA SER A 81 21.47 4.55 -45.35
C SER A 81 22.50 5.26 -46.22
N ALA A 82 23.28 4.50 -46.97
CA ALA A 82 24.36 5.01 -47.80
C ALA A 82 24.51 4.18 -49.07
N ALA A 83 24.98 4.83 -50.12
CA ALA A 83 25.26 4.23 -51.40
C ALA A 83 26.73 4.43 -51.78
N ARG A 84 27.23 3.55 -52.64
CA ARG A 84 28.55 3.68 -53.24
C ARG A 84 28.40 4.31 -54.63
N SER A 85 29.10 5.39 -54.88
CA SER A 85 29.21 6.03 -56.20
C SER A 85 30.62 5.98 -56.77
N ILE A 86 31.59 5.53 -55.97
CA ILE A 86 32.96 5.27 -56.41
C ILE A 86 32.99 4.10 -57.41
N SER A 87 33.53 4.36 -58.60
CA SER A 87 33.66 3.39 -59.70
C SER A 87 34.79 2.36 -59.52
N SER A 88 35.77 2.63 -58.66
CA SER A 88 36.83 1.68 -58.37
C SER A 88 36.32 0.51 -57.54
N TYR A 89 36.83 -0.69 -57.78
CA TYR A 89 36.48 -1.85 -56.98
C TYR A 89 36.99 -1.71 -55.54
N PRO A 90 36.25 -2.21 -54.53
CA PRO A 90 36.75 -2.29 -53.16
C PRO A 90 38.05 -3.10 -53.12
N ARG A 91 39.05 -2.61 -52.37
CA ARG A 91 40.26 -3.37 -52.13
C ARG A 91 39.94 -4.59 -51.27
N ARG A 92 40.58 -5.72 -51.58
CA ARG A 92 40.52 -6.91 -50.71
C ARG A 92 40.96 -6.51 -49.30
N GLU A 93 40.28 -7.07 -48.31
CA GLU A 93 40.56 -6.86 -46.87
C GLU A 93 40.34 -5.42 -46.37
N GLN A 94 39.69 -4.55 -47.15
CA GLN A 94 39.26 -3.23 -46.70
C GLN A 94 37.72 -3.14 -46.61
N PRO A 95 37.17 -2.42 -45.63
CA PRO A 95 35.74 -2.16 -45.57
C PRO A 95 35.22 -1.50 -46.86
N VAL A 96 34.03 -1.91 -47.30
CA VAL A 96 33.37 -1.25 -48.42
C VAL A 96 32.96 0.16 -47.99
N ARG A 97 33.55 1.15 -48.65
CA ARG A 97 33.23 2.56 -48.43
C ARG A 97 31.99 2.94 -49.23
N PHE A 98 30.94 3.34 -48.54
CA PHE A 98 29.76 3.98 -49.13
C PHE A 98 29.92 5.50 -48.96
N ASP A 99 30.34 6.15 -50.05
CA ASP A 99 30.71 7.56 -50.05
C ASP A 99 29.50 8.50 -50.05
N ARG A 100 28.38 8.06 -50.64
CA ARG A 100 27.16 8.85 -50.76
C ARG A 100 26.21 8.54 -49.62
N ILE A 101 26.10 9.44 -48.65
CA ILE A 101 25.15 9.32 -47.55
C ILE A 101 23.74 9.67 -48.04
N ILE A 102 22.77 8.80 -47.76
CA ILE A 102 21.34 9.04 -47.99
C ILE A 102 20.71 9.56 -46.69
N THR A 103 20.94 8.85 -45.58
CA THR A 103 20.53 9.27 -44.22
C THR A 103 21.62 8.87 -43.22
N ASN A 104 21.94 9.74 -42.26
CA ASN A 104 22.91 9.48 -41.19
C ASN A 104 22.81 10.54 -40.08
N GLU A 105 21.60 10.78 -39.56
CA GLU A 105 21.28 11.91 -38.68
C GLU A 105 22.17 11.96 -37.42
N ASN A 106 22.47 10.80 -36.84
CA ASN A 106 23.30 10.69 -35.64
C ASN A 106 24.80 10.57 -35.93
N GLY A 107 25.21 10.54 -37.21
CA GLY A 107 26.63 10.41 -37.58
C GLY A 107 27.27 9.08 -37.16
N HIS A 108 26.47 8.05 -36.87
CA HIS A 108 26.98 6.75 -36.43
C HIS A 108 27.65 5.95 -37.55
N TYR A 109 27.43 6.32 -38.81
CA TYR A 109 28.17 5.80 -39.96
C TYR A 109 29.26 6.78 -40.45
N GLU A 110 30.49 6.30 -40.55
CA GLU A 110 31.64 7.07 -41.02
C GLU A 110 32.00 6.66 -42.46
N ASN A 111 31.64 7.49 -43.44
CA ASN A 111 31.91 7.24 -44.87
C ASN A 111 33.40 7.18 -45.24
N ARG A 112 34.26 7.88 -44.47
CA ARG A 112 35.71 7.88 -44.65
C ARG A 112 36.31 6.49 -44.48
N TYR A 113 35.76 5.69 -43.59
CA TYR A 113 36.27 4.36 -43.26
C TYR A 113 35.31 3.23 -43.65
N GLY A 114 34.09 3.56 -44.08
CA GLY A 114 33.08 2.56 -44.40
C GLY A 114 32.56 1.82 -43.17
N ARG A 115 32.55 2.48 -42.00
CA ARG A 115 32.32 1.83 -40.71
C ARG A 115 31.11 2.42 -39.99
N PHE A 116 30.25 1.55 -39.48
CA PHE A 116 29.25 1.90 -38.48
C PHE A 116 29.83 1.72 -37.07
N THR A 117 29.64 2.72 -36.21
CA THR A 117 30.06 2.68 -34.80
C THR A 117 28.81 2.65 -33.93
N CYS A 118 28.61 1.55 -33.20
CA CYS A 118 27.50 1.40 -32.27
C CYS A 118 27.68 2.39 -31.09
N ARG A 119 26.81 3.40 -31.01
CA ARG A 119 26.77 4.38 -29.90
C ARG A 119 25.64 4.12 -28.92
N VAL A 120 24.62 3.38 -29.34
CA VAL A 120 23.44 3.04 -28.54
C VAL A 120 23.36 1.51 -28.44
N PRO A 121 23.37 0.90 -27.25
CA PRO A 121 23.23 -0.55 -27.15
C PRO A 121 21.82 -0.98 -27.59
N GLY A 122 21.72 -2.10 -28.28
CA GLY A 122 20.44 -2.63 -28.74
C GLY A 122 20.57 -3.56 -29.93
N THR A 123 19.41 -3.94 -30.48
CA THR A 123 19.32 -4.79 -31.68
C THR A 123 19.31 -3.93 -32.93
N TYR A 124 20.16 -4.28 -33.90
CA TYR A 124 20.32 -3.56 -35.16
C TYR A 124 20.00 -4.46 -36.36
N TYR A 125 19.41 -3.86 -37.39
CA TYR A 125 19.15 -4.51 -38.67
C TYR A 125 20.04 -3.90 -39.74
N PHE A 126 20.77 -4.74 -40.46
CA PHE A 126 21.61 -4.33 -41.59
C PHE A 126 21.13 -5.04 -42.85
N THR A 127 20.94 -4.28 -43.92
CA THR A 127 20.61 -4.79 -45.24
C THR A 127 21.45 -4.08 -46.28
N TYR A 128 21.80 -4.75 -47.37
CA TYR A 128 22.53 -4.18 -48.49
C TYR A 128 22.04 -4.79 -49.80
N HIS A 129 22.14 -3.99 -50.85
CA HIS A 129 21.83 -4.40 -52.22
C HIS A 129 23.03 -4.08 -53.10
N VAL A 130 23.41 -5.02 -53.97
CA VAL A 130 24.49 -4.86 -54.95
C VAL A 130 23.89 -5.13 -56.33
N THR A 131 24.12 -4.20 -57.25
CA THR A 131 23.75 -4.31 -58.67
C THR A 131 24.97 -4.64 -59.50
#